data_AF-A0A5K0VVX7-F1
#
_entry.id   AF-A0A5K0VVX7-F1
#
_cell.length_a   1.000
_cell.length_b   1.000
_cell.length_c   1.000
_cell.angle_alpha   90.00
_cell.angle_beta   90.00
_cell.angle_gamma   90.00
#
_symmetry.space_group_name_H-M   'P 1'
#
loop_
_entity.id
_entity.type
_entity.pdbx_description
1 polymer ?
#
loop_
_entity_poly.entity_id
_entity_poly.type
_entity_poly.pdbx_seq_one_letter_code
_entity_poly.pdbx_strand_id
1 'polypeptide(L)' 'ITVIPLNQQITNFEEGTPLELRSLVGSNLSSYLSGSIFVFNTGGNDYSDHCFQETRCYLPEFTRLLIGNFTQQLK' A
#
# COMPACT_ATOMS: atom_id res chain seq x y z
N ILE A 1 1.41 4.50 17.84
CA ILE A 1 1.02 3.53 16.80
C ILE A 1 2.11 3.58 15.76
N THR A 2 2.77 2.46 15.45
CA THR A 2 3.82 2.43 14.43
C THR A 2 3.17 2.17 13.08
N VAL A 3 3.25 3.13 12.16
CA VAL A 3 2.74 2.98 10.78
C VAL A 3 3.75 2.16 9.98
N ILE A 4 3.29 1.09 9.31
CA ILE A 4 4.13 0.27 8.44
C ILE A 4 4.26 0.97 7.09
N PRO A 5 5.47 1.32 6.62
CA PRO A 5 5.66 1.96 5.32
C PRO A 5 5.15 1.08 4.15
N LEU A 6 4.70 1.70 3.05
CA LEU A 6 4.11 0.97 1.92
C LEU A 6 5.06 -0.08 1.33
N ASN A 7 6.34 0.22 1.14
CA ASN A 7 7.34 -0.76 0.69
C ASN A 7 7.40 -1.99 1.60
N GLN A 8 7.34 -1.80 2.93
CA GLN A 8 7.31 -2.92 3.87
C GLN A 8 5.98 -3.69 3.78
N GLN A 9 4.85 -3.02 3.53
CA GLN A 9 3.57 -3.71 3.29
C GLN A 9 3.62 -4.56 2.01
N ILE A 10 4.27 -4.08 0.95
CA ILE A 10 4.49 -4.84 -0.29
C ILE A 10 5.36 -6.06 0.00
N THR A 11 6.49 -5.91 0.68
CA THR A 11 7.35 -7.04 1.07
C THR A 11 6.59 -8.06 1.90
N ASN A 12 5.81 -7.62 2.90
CA ASN A 12 5.00 -8.53 3.71
C ASN A 12 3.96 -9.28 2.86
N PHE A 13 3.37 -8.62 1.87
CA PHE A 13 2.46 -9.26 0.92
C PHE A 13 3.20 -10.34 0.11
N GLU A 14 4.35 -10.01 -0.48
CA GLU A 14 5.13 -10.93 -1.33
C GLU A 14 5.63 -12.16 -0.56
N GLU A 15 5.99 -12.01 0.71
CA GLU A 15 6.53 -13.08 1.54
C GLU A 15 5.42 -13.96 2.15
N GLY A 16 4.28 -13.38 2.54
CA GLY A 16 3.21 -14.09 3.25
C GLY A 16 2.06 -14.53 2.36
N THR A 17 1.51 -13.60 1.58
CA THR A 17 0.23 -13.80 0.90
C THR A 17 0.25 -14.89 -0.18
N PRO A 18 1.33 -15.06 -0.98
CA PRO A 18 1.41 -16.18 -1.92
C PRO A 18 1.34 -17.56 -1.26
N LEU A 19 1.86 -17.73 -0.04
CA LEU A 19 1.80 -18.99 0.68
C LEU A 19 0.36 -19.32 1.10
N GLU A 20 -0.34 -18.35 1.68
CA GLU A 20 -1.74 -18.50 2.07
C GLU A 20 -2.63 -18.72 0.85
N LEU A 21 -2.46 -17.92 -0.21
CA LEU A 21 -3.23 -18.07 -1.45
C LEU A 21 -2.98 -19.43 -2.11
N ARG A 22 -1.75 -19.94 -2.09
CA ARG A 22 -1.43 -21.28 -2.63
C ARG A 22 -2.24 -22.37 -1.94
N SER A 23 -2.55 -22.23 -0.65
CA SER A 23 -3.39 -23.19 0.07
C SER A 23 -4.85 -23.20 -0.43
N LEU A 24 -5.32 -22.08 -0.97
CA LEU A 24 -6.69 -21.91 -1.47
C LEU A 24 -6.83 -22.27 -2.96
N VAL A 25 -5.88 -21.84 -3.80
CA VAL A 25 -5.97 -21.97 -5.27
C VAL A 25 -5.02 -23.01 -5.86
N GLY A 26 -4.16 -23.62 -5.03
CA GLY A 26 -3.25 -24.69 -5.43
C GLY A 26 -2.27 -24.29 -6.53
N SER A 27 -2.15 -25.14 -7.56
CA SER A 27 -1.27 -24.91 -8.71
C SER A 27 -1.68 -23.72 -9.57
N ASN A 28 -2.92 -23.23 -9.44
CA ASN A 28 -3.44 -22.12 -10.24
C ASN A 28 -2.99 -20.73 -9.74
N LEU A 29 -2.16 -20.65 -8.70
CA LEU A 29 -1.74 -19.39 -8.08
C LEU A 29 -1.23 -18.35 -9.09
N SER A 30 -0.39 -18.77 -10.04
CA SER A 30 0.14 -17.86 -11.06
C SER A 30 -0.96 -17.24 -11.92
N SER A 31 -1.90 -18.05 -12.40
CA SER A 31 -3.05 -17.59 -13.19
C SER A 31 -4.03 -16.76 -12.36
N TYR A 32 -4.16 -17.05 -11.07
CA TYR A 32 -5.02 -16.30 -10.17
C TYR A 32 -4.45 -14.91 -9.93
N LEU A 33 -3.15 -14.81 -9.62
CA LEU A 33 -2.47 -13.53 -9.40
C LEU A 33 -2.41 -12.69 -10.69
N SER A 34 -2.18 -13.30 -11.85
CA SER A 34 -2.13 -12.58 -13.13
C SER A 34 -3.48 -11.99 -13.56
N GLY A 35 -4.60 -12.57 -13.10
CA GLY A 35 -5.95 -12.05 -13.31
C GLY A 35 -6.47 -11.15 -12.19
N SER A 36 -5.67 -10.92 -11.14
CA SER A 36 -6.09 -10.18 -9.95
C SER A 36 -5.84 -8.68 -10.09
N ILE A 37 -6.71 -7.88 -9.45
CA ILE A 37 -6.50 -6.43 -9.27
C ILE A 37 -6.06 -6.21 -7.83
N PHE A 38 -4.90 -5.57 -7.65
CA PHE A 38 -4.39 -5.18 -6.35
C PHE A 38 -4.75 -3.72 -6.08
N VAL A 39 -5.34 -3.45 -4.91
CA VAL A 39 -5.76 -2.10 -4.49
C VAL A 39 -4.98 -1.72 -3.25
N PHE A 40 -4.23 -0.62 -3.35
CA PHE A 40 -3.55 0.01 -2.22
C PHE A 40 -4.31 1.28 -1.84
N ASN A 41 -4.64 1.42 -0.57
CA ASN A 41 -5.37 2.58 -0.06
C ASN A 41 -4.46 3.44 0.82
N THR A 42 -4.65 4.75 0.69
CA THR A 42 -4.04 5.77 1.55
C THR A 42 -5.12 6.75 1.96
N GLY A 43 -5.00 7.37 3.13
CA GLY A 43 -6.07 8.26 3.57
C GLY A 43 -5.91 8.78 4.98
N GLY A 44 -6.99 8.63 5.77
CA GLY A 44 -7.24 9.42 6.98
C GLY A 44 -6.08 9.47 7.97
N ASN A 45 -5.36 8.37 8.15
CA ASN A 45 -4.20 8.35 9.05
C ASN A 45 -3.00 9.10 8.46
N ASP A 46 -2.73 8.95 7.16
CA ASP A 46 -1.66 9.67 6.47
C ASP A 46 -1.88 11.20 6.52
N TYR A 47 -3.12 11.63 6.27
CA TYR A 47 -3.52 13.04 6.35
C TYR A 47 -3.46 13.57 7.78
N SER A 48 -3.98 12.81 8.73
CA SER A 48 -3.98 13.16 10.14
C SER A 48 -2.55 13.35 10.65
N ASP A 49 -1.67 12.38 10.43
CA ASP A 49 -0.28 12.44 10.89
C ASP A 49 0.48 13.61 10.29
N HIS A 50 0.31 13.88 8.98
CA HIS A 50 0.92 15.04 8.34
C HIS A 50 0.37 16.36 8.91
N CYS A 51 -0.94 16.49 9.02
CA CYS A 51 -1.56 17.72 9.54
C CYS A 51 -1.30 17.97 11.03
N PHE A 52 -1.04 16.93 11.82
CA PHE A 52 -0.66 17.07 13.23
C PHE A 52 0.78 17.55 13.41
N GLN A 53 1.66 17.25 12.46
CA GLN A 53 3.07 17.63 12.51
C GLN A 53 3.34 19.00 11.86
N GLU A 54 2.50 19.40 10.91
CA GLU A 54 2.66 20.64 10.13
C GLU A 54 1.79 21.78 10.66
N THR A 55 2.38 22.97 10.85
CA THR A 55 1.66 24.16 11.33
C THR A 55 0.63 24.69 10.32
N ARG A 56 0.78 24.32 9.03
CA ARG A 56 -0.18 24.59 7.96
C ARG A 56 -0.34 23.36 7.09
N CYS A 57 -1.38 22.59 7.35
CA CYS A 57 -1.69 21.44 6.51
C CYS A 57 -2.43 21.87 5.24
N TYR A 58 -1.75 21.89 4.09
CA TYR A 58 -2.40 22.08 2.79
C TYR A 58 -2.68 20.72 2.13
N LEU A 59 -3.85 20.16 2.44
CA LEU A 59 -4.28 18.83 2.02
C LEU A 59 -4.10 18.53 0.52
N PRO A 60 -4.43 19.43 -0.43
CA PRO A 60 -4.29 19.11 -1.86
C PRO A 60 -2.84 18.85 -2.29
N GLU A 61 -1.88 19.59 -1.74
CA GLU A 61 -0.46 19.40 -2.06
C GLU A 61 0.08 18.12 -1.45
N PHE A 62 -0.24 17.86 -0.19
CA PHE A 62 0.13 16.61 0.46
C PHE A 62 -0.47 15.40 -0.26
N THR A 63 -1.74 15.47 -0.68
CA THR A 63 -2.38 14.43 -1.51
C THR A 63 -1.57 14.15 -2.77
N ARG A 64 -1.11 15.19 -3.47
CA ARG A 64 -0.29 15.04 -4.68
C ARG A 64 1.06 14.39 -4.39
N LEU A 65 1.71 14.77 -3.31
CA LEU A 65 2.99 14.18 -2.87
C LEU A 65 2.83 12.71 -2.49
N LEU A 66 1.77 12.40 -1.74
CA LEU A 66 1.44 11.05 -1.29
C LEU A 66 1.18 10.12 -2.48
N ILE A 67 0.33 10.54 -3.43
CA ILE A 67 0.09 9.79 -4.68
C ILE A 67 1.38 9.62 -5.47
N GLY A 68 2.20 10.67 -5.59
CA GLY A 68 3.46 10.62 -6.33
C GLY A 68 4.45 9.63 -5.74
N ASN A 69 4.62 9.65 -4.41
CA ASN A 69 5.51 8.74 -3.69
C ASN A 69 5.02 7.29 -3.82
N PHE A 70 3.72 7.05 -3.66
CA PHE A 70 3.15 5.70 -3.76
C PHE A 70 3.27 5.16 -5.19
N THR A 71 3.03 6.00 -6.19
CA THR A 71 3.20 5.63 -7.60
C THR A 71 4.66 5.27 -7.92
N GLN A 72 5.63 5.91 -7.28
CA GLN A 72 7.05 5.57 -7.47
C GLN A 72 7.42 4.23 -6.82
N GLN A 73 6.84 3.92 -5.66
CA GLN A 73 7.11 2.66 -4.95
C GLN A 73 6.44 1.43 -5.60
N LEU A 74 5.42 1.65 -6.44
CA LEU A 74 4.69 0.59 -7.15
C LEU A 74 5.25 0.32 -8.57
N LYS A 75 6.32 1.01 -8.97
CA LYS A 75 7.01 0.81 -10.26
C LYS A 75 8.24 -0.08 -10.09
#